data_AF-A0A3D9ZD43-F1
#
_entry.id   AF-A0A3D9ZD43-F1
#
_cell.length_a   1.000
_cell.length_b   1.000
_cell.length_c   1.000
_cell.angle_alpha   90.00
_cell.angle_beta   90.00
_cell.angle_gamma   90.00
#
_symmetry.space_group_name_H-M   'P 1'
#
loop_
_entity.id
_entity.type
_entity.pdbx_description
1 polymer ?
#
loop_
_entity_poly.entity_id
_entity_poly.type
_entity_poly.pdbx_seq_one_letter_code
_entity_poly.pdbx_strand_id
1 'polypeptide(L)' 'MALPERGSINWLHVSTLIAVGILVGTEMVGASWAAGWALGGLLQFSPLVSRIVEGLFALCGVVLLYYFMRTAISNESIRN' A
#
# COMPACT_ATOMS: atom_id res chain seq x y z
N MET A 1 -2.15 13.27 42.35
CA MET A 1 -1.43 13.13 41.07
C MET A 1 -2.29 12.23 40.18
N ALA A 2 -3.13 12.82 39.32
CA ALA A 2 -3.98 12.05 38.43
C ALA A 2 -3.11 11.44 37.31
N LEU A 3 -3.20 10.14 37.09
CA LEU A 3 -2.50 9.49 35.98
C LEU A 3 -3.23 9.86 34.68
N PRO A 4 -2.53 10.26 33.61
CA PRO A 4 -3.19 10.57 32.35
C PRO A 4 -3.91 9.30 31.86
N GLU A 5 -5.22 9.38 31.69
CA GLU A 5 -5.99 8.30 31.07
C GLU A 5 -5.42 8.08 29.67
N ARG A 6 -4.77 6.93 29.46
CA ARG A 6 -4.31 6.53 28.13
C ARG A 6 -5.58 6.25 27.32
N GLY A 7 -5.94 7.16 26.42
CA GLY A 7 -7.06 6.99 25.49
C GLY A 7 -7.05 5.58 24.90
N SER A 8 -8.17 4.87 25.04
CA SER A 8 -8.29 3.48 24.63
C SER A 8 -8.03 3.35 23.12
N ILE A 9 -7.28 2.31 22.75
CA ILE A 9 -7.09 1.95 21.34
C ILE A 9 -8.40 1.36 20.84
N ASN A 10 -8.95 1.90 19.74
CA ASN A 10 -10.12 1.32 19.11
C ASN A 10 -9.72 0.15 18.20
N TRP A 11 -9.79 -1.06 18.74
CA TRP A 11 -9.44 -2.31 18.04
C TRP A 11 -10.25 -2.56 16.76
N LEU A 12 -11.46 -2.01 16.66
CA LEU A 12 -12.29 -2.14 15.46
C LEU A 12 -11.67 -1.37 14.29
N HIS A 13 -11.25 -0.13 14.52
CA HIS A 13 -10.56 0.69 13.50
C HIS A 13 -9.24 0.04 13.07
N VAL A 14 -8.50 -0.54 14.01
CA VAL A 14 -7.24 -1.26 13.69
C VAL A 14 -7.53 -2.44 12.76
N SER A 15 -8.56 -3.23 13.05
CA SER A 15 -8.96 -4.36 12.20
C SER A 15 -9.38 -3.90 10.80
N THR A 16 -10.14 -2.81 10.70
CA THR A 16 -10.55 -2.20 9.43
C THR A 16 -9.33 -1.78 8.60
N LEU A 17 -8.39 -1.05 9.19
CA LEU A 17 -7.16 -0.61 8.53
C LEU A 17 -6.33 -1.79 8.01
N ILE A 18 -6.23 -2.87 8.79
CA ILE A 18 -5.52 -4.08 8.37
C ILE A 18 -6.25 -4.75 7.20
N ALA A 19 -7.56 -4.93 7.30
CA ALA A 19 -8.36 -5.58 6.26
C ALA A 19 -8.28 -4.82 4.93
N VAL A 20 -8.46 -3.50 4.96
CA VAL A 20 -8.33 -2.63 3.78
C VAL A 20 -6.90 -2.61 3.26
N GLY A 21 -5.90 -2.58 4.15
CA GLY A 21 -4.49 -2.61 3.76
C GLY A 21 -4.12 -3.88 3.01
N ILE A 22 -4.64 -5.03 3.42
CA ILE A 22 -4.44 -6.30 2.70
C ILE A 22 -5.25 -6.29 1.39
N LEU A 23 -6.55 -6.01 1.43
CA LEU A 23 -7.42 -6.06 0.25
C LEU A 23 -6.89 -5.16 -0.87
N VAL A 24 -6.79 -3.86 -0.59
CA VAL A 24 -6.38 -2.84 -1.56
C VAL A 24 -4.89 -2.96 -1.87
N GLY A 25 -4.07 -3.26 -0.88
CA GLY A 25 -2.63 -3.36 -1.05
C GLY A 25 -2.20 -4.48 -1.98
N THR A 26 -2.82 -5.65 -1.85
CA THR A 26 -2.49 -6.79 -2.72
C THR A 26 -2.91 -6.51 -4.16
N GLU A 27 -4.06 -5.88 -4.36
CA GLU A 27 -4.55 -5.50 -5.69
C GLU A 27 -3.68 -4.40 -6.34
N MET A 28 -3.37 -3.32 -5.62
CA MET A 28 -2.55 -2.22 -6.17
C MET A 28 -1.13 -2.68 -6.51
N VAL A 29 -0.47 -3.37 -5.59
CA VAL A 29 0.92 -3.80 -5.78
C VAL A 29 0.98 -4.91 -6.84
N GLY A 30 0.04 -5.85 -6.81
CA GLY A 30 -0.04 -6.92 -7.81
C GLY A 30 -0.34 -6.39 -9.22
N ALA A 31 -1.34 -5.51 -9.36
CA ALA A 31 -1.73 -4.96 -10.66
C ALA A 31 -0.62 -4.08 -11.26
N SER A 32 0.02 -3.24 -10.46
CA SER A 32 1.15 -2.42 -10.91
C SER A 32 2.34 -3.28 -11.35
N TRP A 33 2.71 -4.30 -10.56
CA TRP A 33 3.77 -5.23 -10.94
C TRP A 33 3.47 -5.97 -12.25
N ALA A 34 2.25 -6.51 -12.39
CA ALA A 34 1.81 -7.18 -13.60
C ALA A 34 1.81 -6.23 -14.82
N ALA A 35 1.42 -4.96 -14.63
CA ALA A 35 1.50 -3.94 -15.66
C ALA A 35 2.96 -3.67 -16.09
N GLY A 36 3.90 -3.60 -15.14
CA GLY A 36 5.33 -3.46 -15.43
C GLY A 36 5.89 -4.62 -16.25
N TRP A 37 5.55 -5.85 -15.87
CA TRP A 37 5.89 -7.06 -16.63
C TRP A 37 5.29 -7.03 -18.05
N ALA A 38 4.01 -6.69 -18.17
CA ALA A 38 3.32 -6.61 -19.44
C ALA A 38 3.93 -5.55 -20.38
N LEU A 39 4.26 -4.36 -19.86
CA LEU A 39 4.94 -3.31 -20.64
C LEU A 39 6.32 -3.77 -21.13
N GLY A 40 7.07 -4.46 -20.27
CA GLY A 40 8.36 -5.05 -20.62
C GLY A 40 8.27 -6.05 -21.79
N GLY A 41 7.22 -6.87 -21.82
CA GLY A 41 6.96 -7.85 -22.88
C GLY A 41 6.40 -7.24 -24.16
N LEU A 42 5.44 -6.32 -24.06
CA LEU A 42 4.78 -5.71 -25.21
C LEU A 42 5.72 -4.81 -26.02
N LEU A 43 6.63 -4.10 -25.35
CA LEU A 43 7.60 -3.21 -25.99
C LEU A 43 8.90 -3.94 -26.40
N GLN A 44 8.98 -5.25 -26.18
CA GLN A 44 10.13 -6.11 -26.53
C GLN A 44 11.46 -5.53 -26.04
N PHE A 45 11.47 -4.98 -24.82
CA PHE A 45 12.67 -4.38 -24.25
C PHE A 45 13.77 -5.40 -24.01
N SER A 46 15.03 -4.95 -24.05
CA SER A 46 16.17 -5.73 -23.57
C SER A 46 15.92 -6.19 -22.12
N PRO A 47 16.39 -7.40 -21.73
CA PRO A 47 16.12 -7.97 -20.41
C PRO A 47 16.39 -7.01 -19.25
N LEU A 48 17.46 -6.21 -19.34
CA LEU A 48 17.81 -5.23 -18.31
C LEU A 48 16.74 -4.13 -18.17
N VAL A 49 16.33 -3.53 -19.28
CA VAL A 49 15.34 -2.44 -19.29
C VAL A 49 13.97 -2.96 -18.84
N SER A 50 13.61 -4.16 -19.26
CA SER A 50 12.36 -4.83 -18.87
C SER A 50 12.28 -4.97 -17.33
N ARG A 51 13.37 -5.40 -16.68
CA ARG A 51 13.43 -5.52 -15.20
C ARG A 51 13.41 -4.18 -14.49
N ILE A 52 14.01 -3.14 -15.07
CA ILE A 52 13.95 -1.78 -14.52
C ILE A 52 12.51 -1.26 -14.57
N VAL A 53 11.80 -1.45 -15.68
CA VAL A 53 10.40 -1.03 -15.83
C VAL A 53 9.48 -1.80 -14.87
N GLU A 54 9.65 -3.11 -14.77
CA GLU A 54 8.95 -3.97 -13.81
C GLU A 54 9.18 -3.46 -12.37
N GLY A 55 10.45 -3.26 -11.98
CA GLY A 55 10.87 -2.68 -10.72
C GLY A 55 10.22 -1.33 -10.40
N LEU A 56 10.23 -0.42 -11.37
CA LEU A 56 9.66 0.92 -11.24
C LEU A 56 8.14 0.86 -11.03
N PHE A 57 7.46 -0.04 -11.73
CA PHE A 57 6.02 -0.25 -11.60
C PHE A 57 5.64 -0.86 -10.25
N ALA A 58 6.35 -1.87 -9.74
CA ALA A 58 6.12 -2.35 -8.37
C ALA A 58 6.33 -1.25 -7.35
N LEU A 59 7.43 -0.50 -7.47
CA LEU A 59 7.75 0.56 -6.54
C LEU A 59 6.67 1.62 -6.56
N CYS A 60 6.14 1.95 -7.74
CA CYS A 60 4.98 2.84 -7.87
C CYS A 60 3.74 2.29 -7.14
N GLY A 61 3.43 1.00 -7.27
CA GLY A 61 2.34 0.35 -6.52
C GLY A 61 2.51 0.44 -5.00
N VAL A 62 3.72 0.21 -4.50
CA VAL A 62 4.03 0.31 -3.07
C VAL A 62 3.91 1.76 -2.57
N VAL A 63 4.38 2.72 -3.36
CA VAL A 63 4.27 4.15 -3.04
C VAL A 63 2.80 4.59 -3.00
N LEU A 64 1.98 4.16 -3.96
CA LEU A 64 0.54 4.43 -3.98
C LEU A 64 -0.15 3.83 -2.75
N LEU A 65 0.17 2.58 -2.41
CA LEU A 65 -0.35 1.93 -1.20
C LEU A 65 0.06 2.68 0.07
N TYR A 66 1.29 3.16 0.16
CA TYR A 66 1.76 3.96 1.29
C TYR A 66 0.93 5.24 1.48
N TYR A 67 0.69 5.99 0.40
CA TYR A 67 -0.15 7.20 0.48
C TYR A 67 -1.61 6.89 0.79
N PHE A 68 -2.14 5.80 0.23
CA PHE A 68 -3.48 5.32 0.53
C PHE A 68 -3.62 4.97 2.02
N MET A 69 -2.70 4.17 2.57
CA MET A 69 -2.70 3.83 3.99
C MET A 69 -2.50 5.03 4.89
N ARG A 70 -1.64 5.98 4.52
CA ARG A 70 -1.47 7.24 5.25
C ARG A 70 -2.79 8.01 5.33
N THR A 71 -3.56 8.02 4.24
CA THR A 71 -4.87 8.68 4.18
C THR A 71 -5.90 7.94 5.02
N ALA A 72 -5.94 6.60 4.94
CA ALA A 72 -6.82 5.77 5.75
C ALA A 72 -6.59 5.98 7.25
N ILE A 73 -5.33 5.95 7.69
CA ILE A 73 -4.94 6.19 9.10
C ILE A 73 -5.26 7.63 9.54
N SER A 74 -5.15 8.61 8.65
CA SER A 74 -5.50 9.99 8.97
C SER A 74 -7.01 10.19 9.15
N ASN A 75 -7.84 9.41 8.46
CA ASN A 75 -9.30 9.52 8.53
C ASN A 75 -9.89 8.66 9.65
N GLU A 76 -9.27 7.52 9.98
CA GLU A 76 -9.70 6.64 11.07
C GLU A 76 -8.86 6.93 12.33
N SER A 77 -9.41 7.71 13.28
CA SER A 77 -8.72 7.96 14.55
C SER A 77 -8.56 6.65 15.32
N ILE A 78 -7.33 6.15 15.43
CA ILE A 78 -6.98 4.92 16.17
C ILE A 78 -7.15 5.11 17.69
N ARG A 79 -7.19 6.37 18.14
CA ARG A 79 -7.33 6.75 19.55
C ARG A 79 -8.64 7.52 19.74
N ASN A 80 -9.42 7.12 20.74
CA ASN A 80 -10.60 7.87 21.18
C ASN A 80 -10.22 9.26 21.71
#